data_AF-A0A1Y2JCV5-F1
#
_entry.id   AF-A0A1Y2JCV5-F1
#
_cell.length_a   1.000
_cell.length_b   1.000
_cell.length_c   1.000
_cell.angle_alpha   90.00
_cell.angle_beta   90.00
_cell.angle_gamma   90.00
#
_symmetry.space_group_name_H-M   'P 1'
#
loop_
_entity.id
_entity.type
_entity.pdbx_description
1 polymer ?
#
loop_
_entity_poly.entity_id
_entity_poly.type
_entity_poly.pdbx_seq_one_letter_code
_entity_poly.pdbx_strand_id
1 'polypeptide(L)'
;MEAVTCAARASDNTTADGVAFDLGFLPKDLTRQCCSLIESYHEVHGFASLPNMLWHFRLGPLIERHTELRRILRRASTTRSSKKANDGFVQIATTILSLEILASSFAGWSAIYPVAGETARDVLKQSAHGPHMPLMDFYLYPPKQISAAAVAALALPQTRSADEAGLYRASRPELLGEKRALQYASLVRQA
;
A
#
# COMPACT_ATOMS: atom_id res chain seq x y z
N MET A 1 41.55 -22.15 10.17
CA MET A 1 40.50 -21.59 11.05
C MET A 1 40.87 -20.15 11.32
N GLU A 2 40.34 -19.22 10.53
CA GLU A 2 40.44 -17.79 10.81
C GLU A 2 39.03 -17.25 10.96
N ALA A 3 38.71 -16.79 12.17
CA ALA A 3 37.46 -16.14 12.50
C ALA A 3 37.63 -14.64 12.24
N VAL A 4 36.97 -14.13 11.19
CA VAL A 4 36.88 -12.70 10.92
C VAL A 4 35.64 -12.16 11.62
N THR A 5 35.85 -11.54 12.77
CA THR A 5 34.84 -10.77 13.51
C THR A 5 34.74 -9.36 12.91
N CYS A 6 33.73 -9.13 12.09
CA CYS A 6 33.35 -7.78 11.66
C CYS A 6 32.35 -7.18 12.67
N ALA A 7 32.88 -6.51 13.70
CA ALA A 7 32.08 -5.60 14.53
C ALA A 7 31.84 -4.31 13.74
N ALA A 8 30.65 -4.18 13.15
CA ALA A 8 30.19 -2.95 12.53
C ALA A 8 29.98 -1.89 13.63
N ARG A 9 30.70 -0.78 13.50
CA ARG A 9 30.58 0.41 14.35
C ARG A 9 29.16 0.96 14.25
N ALA A 10 28.42 0.89 15.34
CA ALA A 10 27.24 1.70 15.56
C ALA A 10 27.68 3.15 15.74
N SER A 11 27.55 3.95 14.69
CA SER A 11 27.61 5.41 14.80
C SER A 11 26.25 5.88 15.27
N ASP A 12 26.17 6.08 16.57
CA ASP A 12 25.10 6.77 17.27
C ASP A 12 25.17 8.27 16.90
N ASN A 13 24.18 8.76 16.15
CA ASN A 13 24.01 10.19 15.86
C ASN A 13 22.54 10.55 16.02
N THR A 14 22.18 10.91 17.25
CA THR A 14 20.87 11.44 17.62
C THR A 14 20.90 12.98 17.57
N THR A 15 19.88 13.55 16.91
CA THR A 15 19.36 14.94 16.92
C THR A 15 19.85 15.96 15.87
N ALA A 16 19.20 15.93 14.69
CA ALA A 16 18.79 17.12 13.94
C ALA A 16 17.55 16.80 13.07
N ASP A 17 16.37 16.91 13.70
CA ASP A 17 15.03 17.25 13.16
C ASP A 17 14.68 17.00 11.67
N GLY A 18 14.90 15.79 11.20
CA GLY A 18 14.39 15.30 9.93
C GLY A 18 14.66 13.82 9.85
N VAL A 19 13.63 13.00 10.01
CA VAL A 19 13.82 11.55 9.88
C VAL A 19 14.04 11.27 8.40
N ALA A 20 15.31 11.09 8.03
CA ALA A 20 15.74 10.76 6.69
C ALA A 20 15.44 9.28 6.40
N PHE A 21 14.16 8.90 6.44
CA PHE A 21 13.74 7.66 5.81
C PHE A 21 13.78 7.88 4.30
N ASP A 22 14.67 7.16 3.64
CA ASP A 22 14.65 7.04 2.20
C ASP A 22 13.38 6.27 1.79
N LEU A 23 12.52 6.90 0.99
CA LEU A 23 11.26 6.30 0.51
C LEU A 23 11.51 5.25 -0.59
N GLY A 24 12.78 4.95 -0.90
CA GLY A 24 13.19 3.91 -1.84
C GLY A 24 12.78 2.48 -1.46
N PHE A 25 12.32 2.23 -0.23
CA PHE A 25 11.79 0.92 0.18
C PHE A 25 10.39 0.62 -0.38
N LEU A 26 9.69 1.63 -0.92
CA LEU A 26 8.34 1.45 -1.45
C LEU A 26 8.37 0.59 -2.74
N PRO A 27 7.55 -0.48 -2.82
CA PRO A 27 7.45 -1.28 -4.04
C PRO A 27 7.04 -0.44 -5.25
N LYS A 28 7.80 -0.54 -6.35
CA LYS A 28 7.57 0.25 -7.56
C LYS A 28 6.23 -0.03 -8.22
N ASP A 29 5.75 -1.27 -8.13
CA ASP A 29 4.47 -1.66 -8.70
C ASP A 29 3.32 -1.03 -7.91
N LEU A 30 3.41 -1.03 -6.58
CA LEU A 30 2.42 -0.37 -5.71
C LEU A 30 2.38 1.13 -5.97
N THR A 31 3.54 1.81 -6.00
CA THR A 31 3.57 3.25 -6.25
C THR A 31 3.01 3.61 -7.63
N ARG A 32 3.24 2.78 -8.66
CA ARG A 32 2.63 2.96 -9.98
C ARG A 32 1.11 2.81 -9.93
N GLN A 33 0.60 1.79 -9.24
CA GLN A 33 -0.84 1.57 -9.10
C GLN A 33 -1.52 2.72 -8.34
N CYS A 34 -0.93 3.16 -7.23
CA CYS A 34 -1.39 4.33 -6.47
C CYS A 34 -1.39 5.61 -7.32
N CYS A 35 -0.34 5.83 -8.12
CA CYS A 35 -0.23 6.97 -9.02
C CYS A 35 -1.38 6.97 -10.04
N SER A 36 -1.61 5.84 -10.71
CA SER A 36 -2.68 5.69 -11.69
C SER A 36 -4.07 5.88 -11.08
N LEU A 37 -4.29 5.41 -9.86
CA LEU A 37 -5.55 5.63 -9.13
C LEU A 37 -5.80 7.12 -8.85
N ILE A 38 -4.79 7.82 -8.34
CA ILE A 38 -4.90 9.26 -8.01
C ILE A 38 -5.09 10.07 -9.30
N GLU A 39 -4.31 9.79 -10.34
CA GLU A 39 -4.42 10.47 -11.64
C GLU A 39 -5.81 10.28 -12.24
N SER A 40 -6.30 9.03 -12.35
CA SER A 40 -7.63 8.75 -12.91
C SER A 40 -8.76 9.42 -12.13
N TYR A 41 -8.65 9.51 -10.80
CA TYR A 41 -9.62 10.25 -9.98
C TYR A 41 -9.60 11.76 -10.30
N HIS A 42 -8.40 12.36 -10.32
CA HIS A 42 -8.24 13.80 -10.52
C HIS A 42 -8.37 14.28 -11.96
N GLU A 43 -8.24 13.39 -12.94
CA GLU A 43 -8.63 13.66 -14.33
C GLU A 43 -10.12 13.99 -14.42
N VAL A 44 -10.96 13.31 -13.62
CA VAL A 44 -12.42 13.54 -13.60
C VAL A 44 -12.80 14.71 -12.69
N HIS A 45 -12.16 14.84 -11.52
CA HIS A 45 -12.57 15.81 -10.48
C HIS A 45 -11.73 17.10 -10.46
N GLY A 46 -10.69 17.18 -11.29
CA GLY A 46 -9.73 18.27 -11.31
C GLY A 46 -8.63 18.12 -10.27
N PHE A 47 -7.41 18.53 -10.65
CA PHE A 47 -6.21 18.45 -9.81
C PHE A 47 -6.10 19.57 -8.76
N ALA A 48 -6.85 20.67 -8.92
CA ALA A 48 -6.78 21.83 -8.03
C ALA A 48 -7.21 21.52 -6.59
N SER A 49 -7.98 20.45 -6.37
CA SER A 49 -8.44 20.02 -5.05
C SER A 49 -7.40 19.22 -4.27
N LEU A 50 -6.39 18.66 -4.94
CA LEU A 50 -5.42 17.75 -4.33
C LEU A 50 -4.58 18.42 -3.22
N PRO A 51 -4.04 19.64 -3.40
CA PRO A 51 -3.36 20.33 -2.30
C PRO A 51 -4.30 20.59 -1.13
N ASN A 52 -5.52 21.07 -1.38
CA ASN A 52 -6.48 21.34 -0.31
C ASN A 52 -6.83 20.07 0.48
N MET A 53 -6.97 18.94 -0.22
CA MET A 53 -7.25 17.62 0.37
C MET A 53 -6.12 17.16 1.30
N LEU A 54 -4.85 17.31 0.89
CA LEU A 54 -3.70 16.93 1.71
C LEU A 54 -3.68 17.70 3.05
N TRP A 55 -4.07 18.98 3.05
CA TRP A 55 -4.13 19.79 4.27
C TRP A 55 -5.39 19.52 5.07
N HIS A 56 -6.52 19.26 4.42
CA HIS A 56 -7.76 18.86 5.07
C HIS A 56 -7.59 17.57 5.87
N PHE A 57 -6.89 16.59 5.30
CA PHE A 57 -6.51 15.35 5.97
C PHE A 57 -5.35 15.51 6.96
N ARG A 58 -4.92 16.75 7.20
CA ARG A 58 -3.86 17.12 8.15
C ARG A 58 -2.51 16.45 7.85
N LEU A 59 -2.19 16.12 6.60
CA LEU A 59 -0.93 15.44 6.24
C LEU A 59 0.30 16.37 6.28
N GLY A 60 0.12 17.65 6.59
CA GLY A 60 1.19 18.64 6.69
C GLY A 60 2.37 18.21 7.57
N PRO A 61 2.17 17.78 8.84
CA PRO A 61 3.26 17.36 9.72
C PRO A 61 4.02 16.14 9.19
N LEU A 62 3.34 15.19 8.52
CA LEU A 62 3.98 14.05 7.88
C LEU A 62 4.87 14.53 6.72
N ILE A 63 4.32 15.35 5.83
CA ILE A 63 5.05 15.90 4.67
C ILE A 63 6.27 16.71 5.12
N GLU A 64 6.12 17.51 6.17
CA GLU A 64 7.20 18.31 6.72
C GLU A 64 8.27 17.44 7.35
N ARG A 65 7.94 16.40 8.13
CA ARG A 65 8.94 15.55 8.80
C ARG A 65 9.88 14.82 7.83
N HIS A 66 9.40 14.45 6.65
CA HIS A 66 10.18 13.74 5.64
C HIS A 66 10.85 14.69 4.64
N THR A 67 12.19 14.63 4.58
CA THR A 67 13.01 15.52 3.73
C THR A 67 12.63 15.45 2.25
N GLU A 68 12.36 14.25 1.73
CA GLU A 68 11.97 14.04 0.34
C GLU A 68 10.60 14.62 0.01
N LEU A 69 9.59 14.38 0.85
CA LEU A 69 8.26 14.97 0.68
C LEU A 69 8.30 16.50 0.80
N ARG A 70 9.05 17.02 1.78
CA ARG A 70 9.29 18.45 1.95
C ARG A 70 9.95 19.08 0.71
N ARG A 71 10.90 18.37 0.10
CA ARG A 71 11.60 18.80 -1.13
C ARG A 71 10.65 18.84 -2.32
N ILE A 72 9.82 17.80 -2.51
CA ILE A 72 8.81 17.74 -3.57
C ILE A 72 7.79 18.85 -3.36
N LEU A 73 7.30 19.04 -2.13
CA LEU A 73 6.35 20.09 -1.78
C LEU A 73 6.91 21.47 -2.13
N ARG A 74 8.14 21.78 -1.69
CA ARG A 74 8.76 23.07 -1.99
C ARG A 74 8.86 23.32 -3.49
N ARG A 75 9.19 22.31 -4.29
CA ARG A 75 9.25 22.41 -5.77
C ARG A 75 7.86 22.61 -6.37
N ALA A 76 6.86 21.86 -5.91
CA ALA A 76 5.48 21.95 -6.37
C ALA A 76 4.83 23.31 -6.04
N SER A 77 5.16 23.90 -4.89
CA SER A 77 4.61 25.20 -4.47
C SER A 77 5.29 26.41 -5.10
N THR A 78 6.52 26.27 -5.63
CA THR A 78 7.30 27.39 -6.19
C THR A 78 7.36 27.40 -7.71
N THR A 79 6.97 26.30 -8.36
CA THR A 79 6.94 26.24 -9.82
C THR A 79 5.84 27.16 -10.39
N ARG A 80 6.13 27.77 -11.54
CA ARG A 80 5.16 28.58 -12.30
C ARG A 80 4.26 27.75 -13.21
N SER A 81 4.52 26.44 -13.33
CA SER A 81 3.75 25.53 -14.17
C SER A 81 2.76 24.75 -13.30
N SER A 82 1.46 24.97 -13.55
CA SER A 82 0.39 24.22 -12.89
C SER A 82 0.53 22.71 -13.09
N LYS A 83 0.93 22.27 -14.30
CA LYS A 83 1.22 20.86 -14.58
C LYS A 83 2.29 20.31 -13.65
N LYS A 84 3.46 20.96 -13.58
CA LYS A 84 4.55 20.52 -12.68
C LYS A 84 4.17 20.58 -11.20
N ALA A 85 3.33 21.53 -10.81
CA ALA A 85 2.81 21.61 -9.45
C ALA A 85 1.94 20.39 -9.15
N ASN A 86 0.97 20.10 -10.03
CA ASN A 86 0.08 18.95 -9.91
C ASN A 86 0.87 17.64 -9.88
N ASP A 87 1.84 17.44 -10.77
CA ASP A 87 2.70 16.26 -10.79
C ASP A 87 3.40 16.05 -9.42
N GLY A 88 3.89 17.14 -8.82
CA GLY A 88 4.49 17.11 -7.49
C GLY A 88 3.51 16.74 -6.38
N PHE A 89 2.28 17.27 -6.41
CA PHE A 89 1.24 16.90 -5.45
C PHE A 89 0.76 15.46 -5.63
N VAL A 90 0.64 14.97 -6.87
CA VAL A 90 0.35 13.56 -7.19
C VAL A 90 1.44 12.67 -6.63
N GLN A 91 2.72 13.04 -6.78
CA GLN A 91 3.83 12.27 -6.23
C GLN A 91 3.78 12.19 -4.70
N ILE A 92 3.46 13.30 -4.02
CA ILE A 92 3.28 13.32 -2.55
C ILE A 92 2.13 12.40 -2.15
N ALA A 93 0.95 12.56 -2.75
CA ALA A 93 -0.22 11.77 -2.43
C ALA A 93 -0.01 10.27 -2.71
N THR A 94 0.65 9.94 -3.82
CA THR A 94 1.03 8.56 -4.20
C THR A 94 1.91 7.92 -3.14
N THR A 95 2.92 8.66 -2.66
CA THR A 95 3.84 8.15 -1.63
C THR A 95 3.09 7.88 -0.33
N ILE A 96 2.27 8.83 0.12
CA ILE A 96 1.51 8.70 1.38
C ILE A 96 0.50 7.55 1.28
N LEU A 97 -0.26 7.46 0.18
CA LEU A 97 -1.21 6.36 -0.03
C LEU A 97 -0.51 4.99 -0.05
N SER A 98 0.68 4.90 -0.65
CA SER A 98 1.46 3.66 -0.67
C SER A 98 1.94 3.26 0.73
N LEU A 99 2.32 4.23 1.57
CA LEU A 99 2.65 3.99 2.98
C LEU A 99 1.43 3.46 3.75
N GLU A 100 0.25 4.07 3.55
CA GLU A 100 -0.99 3.64 4.20
C GLU A 100 -1.41 2.22 3.79
N ILE A 101 -1.31 1.87 2.50
CA ILE A 101 -1.59 0.51 1.99
C ILE A 101 -0.63 -0.53 2.59
N LEU A 102 0.67 -0.22 2.65
CA LEU A 102 1.66 -1.10 3.27
C LEU A 102 1.42 -1.26 4.77
N ALA A 103 1.06 -0.18 5.47
CA ALA A 103 0.84 -0.23 6.90
C ALA A 103 -0.43 -1.01 7.28
N SER A 104 -1.51 -0.89 6.49
CA SER A 104 -2.78 -1.60 6.68
C SER A 104 -2.76 -3.06 6.27
N SER A 105 -1.70 -3.55 5.61
CA SER A 105 -1.71 -4.87 4.97
C SER A 105 -2.81 -5.02 3.89
N PHE A 106 -3.23 -3.91 3.27
CA PHE A 106 -4.28 -3.95 2.26
C PHE A 106 -3.86 -4.82 1.07
N ALA A 107 -4.80 -5.63 0.56
CA ALA A 107 -4.61 -6.57 -0.54
C ALA A 107 -3.39 -7.52 -0.42
N GLY A 108 -2.86 -7.74 0.80
CA GLY A 108 -1.70 -8.60 1.04
C GLY A 108 -0.34 -7.98 0.68
N TRP A 109 -0.27 -6.68 0.39
CA TRP A 109 0.99 -6.01 0.02
C TRP A 109 2.06 -6.12 1.10
N SER A 110 1.70 -6.04 2.38
CA SER A 110 2.67 -6.22 3.47
C SER A 110 3.06 -7.69 3.70
N ALA A 111 2.28 -8.65 3.20
CA ALA A 111 2.68 -10.07 3.27
C ALA A 111 3.79 -10.38 2.27
N ILE A 112 3.79 -9.70 1.12
CA ILE A 112 4.82 -9.83 0.09
C ILE A 112 6.05 -8.99 0.43
N TYR A 113 5.84 -7.81 1.02
CA TYR A 113 6.91 -6.91 1.45
C TYR A 113 6.85 -6.65 2.96
N PRO A 114 7.18 -7.63 3.80
CA PRO A 114 7.03 -7.53 5.26
C PRO A 114 7.89 -6.40 5.85
N VAL A 115 9.15 -6.30 5.42
CA VAL A 115 10.07 -5.24 5.88
C VAL A 115 9.56 -3.84 5.48
N ALA A 116 9.01 -3.70 4.27
CA ALA A 116 8.43 -2.44 3.81
C ALA A 116 7.16 -2.09 4.60
N GLY A 117 6.33 -3.09 4.94
CA GLY A 117 5.14 -2.93 5.78
C GLY A 117 5.48 -2.44 7.19
N GLU A 118 6.48 -3.04 7.83
CA GLU A 118 6.96 -2.62 9.15
C GLU A 118 7.53 -1.20 9.11
N THR A 119 8.39 -0.91 8.13
CA THR A 119 8.97 0.43 7.94
C THR A 119 7.88 1.48 7.71
N ALA A 120 6.86 1.17 6.89
CA ALA A 120 5.73 2.05 6.66
C ALA A 120 4.92 2.32 7.94
N ARG A 121 4.71 1.29 8.78
CA ARG A 121 4.06 1.45 10.09
C ARG A 121 4.86 2.34 11.01
N ASP A 122 6.18 2.19 11.06
CA ASP A 122 7.02 3.01 11.91
C ASP A 122 7.05 4.47 11.44
N VAL A 123 7.10 4.69 10.13
CA VAL A 123 6.97 6.02 9.52
C VAL A 123 5.64 6.67 9.92
N LEU A 124 4.52 5.96 9.78
CA LEU A 124 3.20 6.51 10.10
C LEU A 124 2.97 6.69 11.61
N LYS A 125 3.43 5.76 12.46
CA LYS A 125 3.35 5.89 13.94
C LYS A 125 4.09 7.11 14.47
N GLN A 126 5.19 7.46 13.81
CA GLN A 126 5.96 8.66 14.16
C GLN A 126 5.22 9.94 13.76
N SER A 127 4.29 9.88 12.81
CA SER A 127 3.43 11.01 12.49
C SER A 127 2.32 11.17 13.54
N ALA A 128 1.93 12.41 13.83
CA ALA A 128 1.02 12.76 14.93
C ALA A 128 -0.45 12.28 14.74
N HIS A 129 -0.71 11.40 13.75
CA HIS A 129 -2.06 11.11 13.24
C HIS A 129 -2.69 9.80 13.75
N GLY A 130 -2.02 9.05 14.63
CA GLY A 130 -2.55 7.77 15.11
C GLY A 130 -2.76 6.78 13.95
N PRO A 131 -3.63 5.77 14.10
CA PRO A 131 -3.81 4.72 13.09
C PRO A 131 -4.69 5.13 11.89
N HIS A 132 -5.12 6.39 11.79
CA HIS A 132 -6.04 6.81 10.73
C HIS A 132 -5.32 6.92 9.38
N MET A 133 -5.89 6.33 8.33
CA MET A 133 -5.33 6.27 6.97
C MET A 133 -6.21 7.05 5.99
N PRO A 134 -6.18 8.40 6.03
CA PRO A 134 -7.18 9.24 5.38
C PRO A 134 -7.17 9.17 3.85
N LEU A 135 -6.01 8.94 3.21
CA LEU A 135 -5.99 8.79 1.75
C LEU A 135 -6.57 7.44 1.35
N MET A 136 -6.27 6.39 2.09
CA MET A 136 -6.84 5.07 1.89
C MET A 136 -8.36 5.09 2.06
N ASP A 137 -8.86 5.75 3.12
CA ASP A 137 -10.29 5.92 3.36
C ASP A 137 -10.95 6.70 2.22
N PHE A 138 -10.31 7.77 1.74
CA PHE A 138 -10.87 8.60 0.67
C PHE A 138 -10.89 7.90 -0.71
N TYR A 139 -9.77 7.31 -1.12
CA TYR A 139 -9.63 6.73 -2.46
C TYR A 139 -10.19 5.31 -2.57
N LEU A 140 -10.13 4.49 -1.51
CA LEU A 140 -10.54 3.08 -1.56
C LEU A 140 -11.93 2.84 -0.99
N TYR A 141 -12.26 3.58 0.07
CA TYR A 141 -13.53 3.45 0.78
C TYR A 141 -14.32 4.76 0.76
N PRO A 142 -14.61 5.33 -0.42
CA PRO A 142 -15.36 6.58 -0.46
C PRO A 142 -16.67 6.38 0.31
N PRO A 143 -17.09 7.34 1.16
CA PRO A 143 -18.13 7.17 2.19
C PRO A 143 -19.54 6.85 1.66
N LYS A 144 -19.69 6.57 0.36
CA LYS A 144 -20.95 6.20 -0.29
C LYS A 144 -20.94 4.80 -0.93
N GLN A 145 -19.79 4.13 -1.10
CA GLN A 145 -19.67 2.74 -1.59
C GLN A 145 -18.20 2.28 -1.60
N ILE A 146 -17.92 1.03 -1.17
CA ILE A 146 -16.61 0.39 -1.39
C ILE A 146 -16.41 0.23 -2.90
N SER A 147 -15.41 0.89 -3.49
CA SER A 147 -15.22 0.82 -4.94
C SER A 147 -14.47 -0.48 -5.30
N ALA A 148 -15.20 -1.48 -5.78
CA ALA A 148 -14.61 -2.75 -6.24
C ALA A 148 -13.56 -2.53 -7.34
N ALA A 149 -13.69 -1.45 -8.12
CA ALA A 149 -12.73 -1.03 -9.13
C ALA A 149 -11.38 -0.59 -8.52
N ALA A 150 -11.36 0.17 -7.42
CA ALA A 150 -10.11 0.56 -6.77
C ALA A 150 -9.43 -0.66 -6.11
N VAL A 151 -10.23 -1.57 -5.52
CA VAL A 151 -9.71 -2.83 -4.97
C VAL A 151 -9.07 -3.67 -6.09
N ALA A 152 -9.71 -3.77 -7.26
CA ALA A 152 -9.16 -4.50 -8.40
C ALA A 152 -7.92 -3.82 -9.00
N ALA A 153 -7.89 -2.48 -9.06
CA ALA A 153 -6.75 -1.72 -9.59
C ALA A 153 -5.50 -1.80 -8.71
N LEU A 154 -5.69 -1.89 -7.38
CA LEU A 154 -4.61 -2.01 -6.40
C LEU A 154 -4.33 -3.46 -5.98
N ALA A 155 -5.10 -4.42 -6.49
CA ALA A 155 -4.78 -5.81 -6.30
C ALA A 155 -3.43 -6.12 -6.94
N LEU A 156 -2.71 -7.07 -6.35
CA LEU A 156 -1.48 -7.58 -6.91
C LEU A 156 -1.68 -7.96 -8.38
N PRO A 157 -0.73 -7.63 -9.27
CA PRO A 157 -0.74 -8.15 -10.62
C PRO A 157 -0.89 -9.66 -10.53
N GLN A 158 -1.95 -10.22 -11.10
CA GLN A 158 -2.11 -11.67 -11.18
C GLN A 158 -1.16 -12.22 -12.23
N THR A 159 0.15 -12.11 -11.99
CA THR A 159 1.13 -13.08 -12.50
C THR A 159 1.14 -14.27 -11.56
N ARG A 160 -0.05 -14.78 -11.21
CA ARG A 160 -0.18 -16.09 -10.59
C ARG A 160 -0.23 -17.06 -11.77
N SER A 161 0.83 -17.85 -11.85
CA SER A 161 1.13 -18.75 -12.95
C SER A 161 -0.12 -19.49 -13.43
N ALA A 162 -0.24 -19.63 -14.75
CA ALA A 162 -1.13 -20.61 -15.37
C ALA A 162 -0.83 -22.07 -14.94
N ASP A 163 0.16 -22.27 -14.06
CA ASP A 163 0.64 -23.55 -13.56
C ASP A 163 -0.18 -24.05 -12.35
N GLU A 164 -0.72 -23.16 -11.51
CA GLU A 164 -1.56 -23.57 -10.37
C GLU A 164 -2.95 -24.07 -10.79
N ALA A 165 -3.52 -23.52 -11.85
CA ALA A 165 -4.78 -24.01 -12.42
C ALA A 165 -4.63 -25.40 -13.07
N GLY A 166 -3.41 -25.76 -13.51
CA GLY A 166 -3.06 -27.09 -13.99
C GLY A 166 -2.96 -28.12 -12.86
N LEU A 167 -2.39 -27.73 -11.71
CA LEU A 167 -2.22 -28.61 -10.54
C LEU A 167 -3.54 -29.02 -9.88
N TYR A 168 -4.54 -28.12 -9.83
CA TYR A 168 -5.89 -28.47 -9.36
C TYR A 168 -6.67 -29.36 -10.34
N ARG A 169 -6.41 -29.27 -11.65
CA ARG A 169 -7.06 -30.13 -12.66
C ARG A 169 -6.42 -31.52 -12.71
N ALA A 170 -5.13 -31.64 -12.41
CA ALA A 170 -4.42 -32.92 -12.29
C ALA A 170 -4.79 -33.67 -11.00
N SER A 171 -5.16 -32.93 -9.95
CA SER A 171 -5.63 -33.49 -8.68
C SER A 171 -7.12 -33.81 -8.76
N ARG A 172 -7.54 -34.79 -9.57
CA ARG A 172 -8.85 -35.43 -9.41
C ARG A 172 -8.82 -36.23 -8.11
N PRO A 173 -9.48 -35.83 -7.01
CA PRO A 173 -9.69 -36.74 -5.92
C PRO A 173 -10.81 -37.67 -6.39
N GLU A 174 -10.51 -38.96 -6.52
CA GLU A 174 -11.55 -39.96 -6.78
C GLU A 174 -12.65 -39.82 -5.72
N LEU A 175 -13.85 -39.44 -6.17
CA LEU A 175 -15.06 -39.25 -5.37
C LEU A 175 -15.64 -40.61 -4.93
N LEU A 176 -14.80 -41.44 -4.31
CA LEU A 176 -15.17 -42.75 -3.77
C LEU A 176 -15.67 -42.62 -2.31
N GLY A 177 -15.27 -41.55 -1.61
CA GLY A 177 -15.75 -41.22 -0.26
C GLY A 177 -17.17 -40.63 -0.23
N GLU A 178 -17.55 -39.88 -1.26
CA GLU A 178 -18.83 -39.15 -1.30
C GLU A 178 -20.04 -40.09 -1.42
N LYS A 179 -19.88 -41.24 -2.10
CA LYS A 179 -20.92 -42.28 -2.15
C LYS A 179 -21.15 -43.00 -0.82
N ARG A 180 -20.14 -43.14 0.04
CA ARG A 180 -20.31 -43.77 1.37
C ARG A 180 -21.04 -42.85 2.36
N ALA A 181 -20.79 -41.54 2.29
CA ALA A 181 -21.44 -40.56 3.17
C ALA A 181 -22.96 -40.48 2.90
N LEU A 182 -23.38 -40.54 1.63
CA LEU A 182 -24.79 -40.53 1.26
C LEU A 182 -25.52 -41.83 1.64
N GLN A 183 -24.84 -42.98 1.59
CA GLN A 183 -25.42 -44.25 2.04
C GLN A 183 -25.71 -44.26 3.56
N TYR A 184 -24.81 -43.69 4.37
CA TYR A 184 -25.02 -43.62 5.83
C TYR A 184 -26.20 -42.72 6.21
N ALA A 185 -26.35 -41.56 5.54
CA ALA A 185 -27.47 -40.65 5.78
C ALA A 185 -28.82 -41.25 5.38
N SER A 186 -28.85 -42.13 4.37
CA SER A 186 -30.09 -42.82 3.97
C SER A 186 -30.54 -43.90 4.94
N LEU A 187 -29.59 -44.60 5.60
CA LEU A 187 -29.89 -45.66 6.58
C LEU A 187 -30.38 -45.10 7.92
N VAL A 188 -29.86 -43.95 8.35
CA VAL A 188 -30.25 -43.30 9.62
C VAL A 188 -31.67 -42.71 9.56
N ARG A 189 -32.23 -42.51 8.37
CA ARG A 189 -33.59 -41.96 8.20
C ARG A 189 -34.70 -43.02 8.17
N GLN A 190 -34.33 -44.31 8.20
CA GLN A 190 -35.27 -45.45 8.13
C GLN A 190 -35.25 -46.35 9.39
N ALA A 191 -34.52 -45.96 10.44
CA ALA A 191 -34.60 -46.55 11.78
C ALA A 191 -35.45 -45.66 12.69
#